data_AF-A0A5D0UMU3-F1
#
_entry.id   AF-A0A5D0UMU3-F1
#
_cell.length_a   1.000
_cell.length_b   1.000
_cell.length_c   1.000
_cell.angle_alpha   90.00
_cell.angle_beta   90.00
_cell.angle_gamma   90.00
#
_symmetry.space_group_name_H-M   'P 1'
#
loop_
_entity.id
_entity.type
_entity.pdbx_description
1 polymer ?
#
loop_
_entity_poly.entity_id
_entity_poly.type
_entity_poly.pdbx_seq_one_letter_code
_entity_poly.pdbx_strand_id
1 'polypeptide(L)'
;MLAAAIGLGSAAPAWADTTININPADTGTTAAAFRTHQCDPNLGGGPFQAEDVWVFALPAAAQQGTFTSLTIDFATEGGPARETITTTPAADRAIVGDKAWIRTPAGLSSSGQLVNPFTLTNATAMITGTDGTFNLAQTCPATGGTPSPSASAQPSDPASD
;
A
#
# COMPACT_ATOMS: atom_id res chain seq x y z
N MET A 1 -3.99 -53.33 -39.77
CA MET A 1 -4.54 -52.68 -38.58
C MET A 1 -3.39 -51.94 -37.91
N LEU A 2 -3.36 -50.61 -37.93
CA LEU A 2 -2.40 -49.82 -37.14
C LEU A 2 -3.21 -48.85 -36.27
N ALA A 3 -3.06 -49.02 -34.96
CA ALA A 3 -3.87 -48.38 -33.94
C ALA A 3 -3.44 -46.93 -33.70
N ALA A 4 -4.43 -46.04 -33.60
CA ALA A 4 -4.26 -44.66 -33.17
C ALA A 4 -4.02 -44.62 -31.65
N ALA A 5 -2.91 -44.04 -31.21
CA ALA A 5 -2.67 -43.72 -29.81
C ALA A 5 -2.97 -42.23 -29.60
N ILE A 6 -4.14 -41.93 -29.05
CA ILE A 6 -4.54 -40.59 -28.64
C ILE A 6 -3.92 -40.35 -27.26
N GLY A 7 -2.82 -39.60 -27.21
CA GLY A 7 -2.20 -39.17 -25.96
C GLY A 7 -3.10 -38.16 -25.25
N LEU A 8 -3.77 -38.58 -24.19
CA LEU A 8 -4.48 -37.70 -23.26
C LEU A 8 -3.44 -36.91 -22.47
N GLY A 9 -3.12 -35.70 -22.94
CA GLY A 9 -2.39 -34.72 -22.15
C GLY A 9 -3.22 -34.37 -20.91
N SER A 10 -2.73 -34.75 -19.73
CA SER A 10 -3.25 -34.31 -18.45
C SER A 10 -3.05 -32.81 -18.32
N ALA A 11 -4.07 -32.02 -18.69
CA ALA A 11 -4.16 -30.63 -18.30
C ALA A 11 -4.28 -30.60 -16.77
N ALA A 12 -3.22 -30.18 -16.08
CA ALA A 12 -3.32 -29.84 -14.67
C ALA A 12 -4.41 -28.78 -14.52
N PRO A 13 -5.29 -28.85 -13.50
CA PRO A 13 -6.22 -27.78 -13.23
C PRO A 13 -5.41 -26.53 -12.97
N ALA A 14 -5.47 -25.55 -13.87
CA ALA A 14 -5.03 -24.20 -13.55
C ALA A 14 -5.99 -23.72 -12.46
N TRP A 15 -5.51 -23.62 -11.22
CA TRP A 15 -6.19 -22.81 -10.22
C TRP A 15 -6.29 -21.41 -10.83
N ALA A 16 -7.48 -21.06 -11.31
CA ALA A 16 -7.68 -19.81 -12.00
C ALA A 16 -7.66 -18.71 -10.93
N ASP A 17 -6.52 -18.03 -10.81
CA ASP A 17 -6.45 -16.80 -10.03
C ASP A 17 -7.46 -15.80 -10.63
N THR A 18 -8.34 -15.27 -9.79
CA THR A 18 -9.29 -14.25 -10.21
C THR A 18 -8.70 -12.87 -10.00
N THR A 19 -8.81 -12.01 -11.01
CA THR A 19 -8.49 -10.59 -10.86
C THR A 19 -9.71 -9.83 -10.33
N ILE A 20 -9.53 -9.12 -9.23
CA ILE A 20 -10.54 -8.24 -8.63
C ILE A 20 -10.01 -6.81 -8.52
N ASN A 21 -10.92 -5.84 -8.43
CA ASN A 21 -10.57 -4.42 -8.32
C ASN A 21 -10.83 -3.91 -6.90
N ILE A 22 -10.12 -2.85 -6.54
CA ILE A 22 -10.43 -2.11 -5.32
C ILE A 22 -11.84 -1.53 -5.40
N ASN A 23 -12.50 -1.43 -4.25
CA ASN A 23 -13.73 -0.69 -4.12
C ASN A 23 -13.51 0.77 -4.55
N PRO A 24 -14.24 1.27 -5.57
CA PRO A 24 -14.05 2.63 -6.07
C PRO A 24 -14.20 3.71 -4.99
N ALA A 25 -15.01 3.44 -3.96
CA ALA A 25 -15.21 4.36 -2.83
C ALA A 25 -13.96 4.60 -1.97
N ASP A 26 -12.95 3.73 -2.09
CA ASP A 26 -11.68 3.83 -1.36
C ASP A 26 -10.57 4.52 -2.18
N THR A 27 -10.85 4.91 -3.42
CA THR A 27 -9.90 5.63 -4.30
C THR A 27 -10.05 7.15 -4.18
N GLY A 28 -9.10 7.90 -4.74
CA GLY A 28 -9.07 9.37 -4.68
C GLY A 28 -8.73 9.92 -3.29
N THR A 29 -8.15 9.09 -2.41
CA THR A 29 -7.81 9.45 -1.03
C THR A 29 -6.30 9.38 -0.79
N THR A 30 -5.83 10.25 0.09
CA THR A 30 -4.47 10.16 0.65
C THR A 30 -4.50 9.32 1.93
N ALA A 31 -3.33 8.91 2.43
CA ALA A 31 -3.23 8.15 3.67
C ALA A 31 -3.88 8.91 4.83
N ALA A 32 -3.58 10.20 4.96
CA ALA A 32 -4.09 11.08 6.02
C ALA A 32 -5.57 11.51 5.84
N ALA A 33 -6.10 11.47 4.62
CA ALA A 33 -7.50 11.78 4.36
C ALA A 33 -8.42 10.56 4.53
N PHE A 34 -7.85 9.35 4.55
CA PHE A 34 -8.63 8.15 4.73
C PHE A 34 -9.24 8.09 6.14
N ARG A 35 -10.47 7.58 6.25
CA ARG A 35 -11.27 7.65 7.48
C ARG A 35 -10.72 6.83 8.65
N THR A 36 -9.94 5.78 8.40
CA THR A 36 -9.52 4.82 9.42
C THR A 36 -8.00 4.84 9.55
N HIS A 37 -7.52 5.45 10.63
CA HIS A 37 -6.11 5.50 10.98
C HIS A 37 -5.76 4.49 12.06
N GLN A 38 -5.00 3.45 11.70
CA GLN A 38 -4.50 2.43 12.62
C GLN A 38 -3.10 1.99 12.18
N CYS A 39 -2.19 1.89 13.16
CA CYS A 39 -0.78 1.55 12.95
C CYS A 39 -0.48 0.19 13.58
N ASP A 40 -1.04 -0.87 13.01
CA ASP A 40 -0.86 -2.23 13.51
C ASP A 40 0.58 -2.72 13.27
N PRO A 41 1.33 -3.10 14.32
CA PRO A 41 2.71 -3.59 14.18
C PRO A 41 2.84 -4.84 13.28
N ASN A 42 1.76 -5.61 13.09
CA ASN A 42 1.73 -6.78 12.23
C ASN A 42 1.40 -6.45 10.76
N LEU A 43 0.94 -5.23 10.49
CA LEU A 43 0.51 -4.76 9.16
C LEU A 43 1.31 -3.53 8.73
N GLY A 44 2.64 -3.60 8.86
CA GLY A 44 3.58 -2.57 8.44
C GLY A 44 4.00 -1.60 9.54
N GLY A 45 3.27 -1.52 10.65
CA GLY A 45 3.63 -0.75 11.85
C GLY A 45 3.44 0.76 11.72
N GLY A 46 4.35 1.51 12.33
CA GLY A 46 4.32 2.98 12.36
C GLY A 46 3.69 3.57 13.64
N PRO A 47 3.38 4.88 13.64
CA PRO A 47 3.58 5.81 12.52
C PRO A 47 5.06 6.11 12.28
N PHE A 48 5.44 6.22 11.02
CA PHE A 48 6.80 6.59 10.61
C PHE A 48 6.86 8.10 10.36
N GLN A 49 8.07 8.67 10.39
CA GLN A 49 8.22 10.12 10.13
C GLN A 49 7.98 10.47 8.65
N ALA A 50 8.40 9.60 7.73
CA ALA A 50 8.44 9.89 6.30
C ALA A 50 7.73 8.85 5.43
N GLU A 51 7.04 7.88 6.03
CA GLU A 51 6.36 6.81 5.31
C GLU A 51 4.91 6.69 5.76
N ASP A 52 4.01 6.57 4.79
CA ASP A 52 2.63 6.18 5.01
C ASP A 52 2.52 4.65 4.90
N VAL A 53 1.69 4.03 5.74
CA VAL A 53 1.31 2.62 5.60
C VAL A 53 -0.09 2.52 5.03
N TRP A 54 -0.28 1.66 4.04
CA TRP A 54 -1.57 1.36 3.43
C TRP A 54 -1.89 -0.11 3.62
N VAL A 55 -3.07 -0.42 4.14
CA VAL A 55 -3.50 -1.80 4.38
C VAL A 55 -4.77 -2.08 3.60
N PHE A 56 -4.71 -3.10 2.77
CA PHE A 56 -5.82 -3.60 1.95
C PHE A 56 -6.35 -4.91 2.52
N ALA A 57 -7.65 -5.17 2.39
CA ALA A 57 -8.27 -6.38 2.91
C ALA A 57 -9.38 -6.92 2.00
N LEU A 58 -9.51 -8.25 1.98
CA LEU A 58 -10.65 -8.95 1.39
C LEU A 58 -11.83 -8.94 2.37
N PRO A 59 -12.95 -8.24 2.08
CA PRO A 59 -14.09 -8.15 3.00
C PRO A 59 -14.81 -9.49 3.22
N ALA A 60 -14.68 -10.44 2.29
CA ALA A 60 -15.31 -11.75 2.33
C ALA A 60 -14.28 -12.87 2.14
N ALA A 61 -13.21 -12.87 2.95
CA ALA A 61 -12.09 -13.82 2.86
C ALA A 61 -12.49 -15.31 2.75
N ALA A 62 -13.59 -15.74 3.38
CA ALA A 62 -14.06 -17.12 3.25
C ALA A 62 -14.44 -17.51 1.81
N GLN A 63 -14.86 -16.56 0.98
CA GLN A 63 -15.19 -16.74 -0.44
C GLN A 63 -14.06 -16.28 -1.35
N GLN A 64 -13.38 -15.21 -0.96
CA GLN A 64 -12.34 -14.56 -1.76
C GLN A 64 -10.96 -15.20 -1.58
N GLY A 65 -10.78 -16.07 -0.59
CA GLY A 65 -9.51 -16.70 -0.29
C GLY A 65 -8.47 -15.69 0.21
N THR A 66 -7.27 -15.72 -0.37
CA THR A 66 -6.16 -14.83 -0.03
C THR A 66 -5.65 -14.09 -1.25
N PHE A 67 -4.96 -12.98 -1.02
CA PHE A 67 -4.21 -12.31 -2.08
C PHE A 67 -3.05 -13.17 -2.57
N THR A 68 -2.83 -13.23 -3.88
CA THR A 68 -1.63 -13.79 -4.51
C THR A 68 -0.73 -12.69 -5.09
N SER A 69 -1.32 -11.58 -5.53
CA SER A 69 -0.61 -10.33 -5.81
C SER A 69 -1.55 -9.13 -5.70
N LEU A 70 -0.97 -7.95 -5.52
CA LEU A 70 -1.69 -6.68 -5.51
C LEU A 70 -0.87 -5.65 -6.29
N THR A 71 -1.48 -4.98 -7.26
CA THR A 71 -0.90 -3.83 -7.97
C THR A 71 -1.66 -2.58 -7.59
N ILE A 72 -0.94 -1.55 -7.16
CA ILE A 72 -1.50 -0.30 -6.64
C ILE A 72 -0.97 0.84 -7.48
N ASP A 73 -1.87 1.71 -7.93
CA ASP A 73 -1.54 2.92 -8.65
C ASP A 73 -1.74 4.13 -7.73
N PHE A 74 -0.70 4.94 -7.60
CA PHE A 74 -0.71 6.20 -6.87
C PHE A 74 -0.49 7.36 -7.84
N ALA A 75 -1.24 8.45 -7.66
CA ALA A 75 -0.85 9.74 -8.17
C ALA A 75 0.12 10.40 -7.19
N THR A 76 1.25 10.87 -7.72
CA THR A 76 2.27 11.62 -6.98
C THR A 76 2.61 12.89 -7.77
N GLU A 77 3.25 13.88 -7.14
CA GLU A 77 3.72 15.07 -7.86
C GLU A 77 4.74 14.73 -8.95
N GLY A 78 5.59 13.73 -8.71
CA GLY A 78 6.59 13.24 -9.67
C GLY A 78 6.00 12.43 -10.84
N GLY A 79 4.68 12.27 -10.89
CA GLY A 79 3.97 11.43 -11.85
C GLY A 79 3.32 10.20 -11.20
N PRO A 80 2.61 9.37 -11.99
CA PRO A 80 2.00 8.16 -11.47
C PRO A 80 3.07 7.17 -11.01
N ALA A 81 2.90 6.64 -9.80
CA ALA A 81 3.72 5.58 -9.23
C ALA A 81 2.91 4.28 -9.18
N ARG A 82 3.53 3.17 -9.59
CA ARG A 82 2.92 1.84 -9.54
C ARG A 82 3.72 0.95 -8.62
N GLU A 83 3.04 0.39 -7.62
CA GLU A 83 3.61 -0.51 -6.64
C GLU A 83 3.00 -1.90 -6.75
N THR A 84 3.81 -2.94 -6.51
CA THR A 84 3.35 -4.33 -6.50
C THR A 84 3.71 -5.01 -5.19
N ILE A 85 2.75 -5.74 -4.64
CA ILE A 85 2.92 -6.65 -3.50
C ILE A 85 2.73 -8.07 -4.02
N THR A 86 3.64 -8.97 -3.64
CA THR A 86 3.57 -10.40 -4.00
C THR A 86 3.56 -11.25 -2.73
N THR A 87 3.41 -12.57 -2.89
CA THR A 87 3.50 -13.52 -1.78
C THR A 87 4.89 -13.58 -1.13
N THR A 88 5.93 -13.09 -1.79
CA THR A 88 7.27 -12.96 -1.19
C THR A 88 7.32 -11.66 -0.39
N PRO A 89 7.42 -11.72 0.95
CA PRO A 89 7.46 -10.52 1.78
C PRO A 89 8.76 -9.75 1.55
N ALA A 90 8.68 -8.42 1.66
CA ALA A 90 9.82 -7.53 1.71
C ALA A 90 9.75 -6.64 2.96
N ALA A 91 10.79 -5.84 3.19
CA ALA A 91 10.87 -4.99 4.36
C ALA A 91 9.75 -3.94 4.43
N ASP A 92 9.24 -3.51 3.28
CA ASP A 92 8.27 -2.43 3.10
C ASP A 92 6.88 -2.90 2.64
N ARG A 93 6.68 -4.19 2.39
CA ARG A 93 5.39 -4.74 1.93
C ARG A 93 5.26 -6.23 2.22
N ALA A 94 4.05 -6.68 2.50
CA ALA A 94 3.76 -8.11 2.61
C ALA A 94 2.27 -8.43 2.45
N ILE A 95 1.98 -9.71 2.18
CA ILE A 95 0.65 -10.31 2.29
C ILE A 95 0.58 -11.11 3.60
N VAL A 96 -0.46 -10.89 4.39
CA VAL A 96 -0.71 -11.55 5.68
C VAL A 96 -2.17 -12.02 5.70
N GLY A 97 -2.39 -13.29 5.35
CA GLY A 97 -3.74 -13.87 5.28
C GLY A 97 -4.61 -13.19 4.22
N ASP A 98 -5.75 -12.62 4.66
CA ASP A 98 -6.70 -11.87 3.85
C ASP A 98 -6.31 -10.40 3.63
N LYS A 99 -5.14 -9.98 4.14
CA LYS A 99 -4.66 -8.60 4.10
C LYS A 99 -3.35 -8.46 3.34
N ALA A 100 -3.12 -7.29 2.79
CA ALA A 100 -1.85 -6.89 2.22
C ALA A 100 -1.50 -5.48 2.69
N TRP A 101 -0.24 -5.20 2.93
CA TRP A 101 0.21 -3.87 3.34
C TRP A 101 1.46 -3.44 2.58
N ILE A 102 1.60 -2.12 2.40
CA ILE A 102 2.76 -1.48 1.80
C ILE A 102 3.07 -0.16 2.50
N ARG A 103 4.35 0.15 2.65
CA ARG A 103 4.85 1.47 3.03
C ARG A 103 5.24 2.26 1.78
N THR A 104 4.82 3.51 1.73
CA THR A 104 5.17 4.44 0.64
C THR A 104 5.77 5.70 1.23
N PRO A 105 6.62 6.43 0.48
CA PRO A 105 7.03 7.78 0.89
C PRO A 105 5.81 8.66 1.14
N ALA A 106 5.83 9.47 2.19
CA ALA A 106 4.74 10.38 2.54
C ALA A 106 4.72 11.68 1.70
N GLY A 107 5.68 11.85 0.79
CA GLY A 107 5.80 13.05 -0.04
C GLY A 107 6.24 14.29 0.74
N LEU A 108 7.26 14.13 1.58
CA LEU A 108 7.84 15.22 2.34
C LEU A 108 8.63 16.19 1.44
N SER A 109 8.56 17.48 1.73
CA SER A 109 9.49 18.48 1.21
C SER A 109 10.90 18.30 1.80
N SER A 110 11.89 19.02 1.26
CA SER A 110 13.23 19.11 1.84
C SER A 110 13.26 19.65 3.28
N SER A 111 12.21 20.37 3.70
CA SER A 111 12.02 20.86 5.08
C SER A 111 11.27 19.88 5.98
N GLY A 112 10.92 18.68 5.50
CA GLY A 112 10.22 17.64 6.29
C GLY A 112 8.72 17.85 6.44
N GLN A 113 8.12 18.78 5.69
CA GLN A 113 6.67 19.03 5.69
C GLN A 113 5.97 18.09 4.70
N LEU A 114 4.79 17.58 5.06
CA LEU A 114 3.91 16.86 4.13
C LEU A 114 3.37 17.85 3.08
N VAL A 115 3.91 17.80 1.87
CA VAL A 115 3.53 18.72 0.78
C VAL A 115 2.90 17.97 -0.38
N ASN A 116 3.36 16.76 -0.69
CA ASN A 116 2.98 16.03 -1.90
C ASN A 116 2.54 14.59 -1.61
N PRO A 117 1.44 14.40 -0.86
CA PRO A 117 1.01 13.09 -0.43
C PRO A 117 0.63 12.20 -1.62
N PHE A 118 0.92 10.91 -1.49
CA PHE A 118 0.50 9.91 -2.46
C PHE A 118 -1.03 9.79 -2.39
N THR A 119 -1.68 9.82 -3.54
CA THR A 119 -3.14 9.63 -3.67
C THR A 119 -3.40 8.30 -4.34
N LEU A 120 -4.12 7.40 -3.67
CA LEU A 120 -4.51 6.12 -4.23
C LEU A 120 -5.51 6.33 -5.38
N THR A 121 -5.14 6.01 -6.61
CA THR A 121 -6.01 6.22 -7.78
C THR A 121 -6.68 4.95 -8.26
N ASN A 122 -6.01 3.81 -8.12
CA ASN A 122 -6.55 2.51 -8.49
C ASN A 122 -5.77 1.40 -7.79
N ALA A 123 -6.37 0.21 -7.67
CA ALA A 123 -5.63 -0.99 -7.35
C ALA A 123 -6.35 -2.24 -7.89
N THR A 124 -5.57 -3.24 -8.29
CA THR A 124 -6.03 -4.53 -8.77
C THR A 124 -5.34 -5.65 -8.00
N ALA A 125 -6.07 -6.71 -7.69
CA ALA A 125 -5.54 -7.86 -6.96
C ALA A 125 -5.78 -9.15 -7.70
N MET A 126 -4.84 -10.08 -7.60
CA MET A 126 -5.10 -11.49 -7.89
C MET A 126 -5.42 -12.21 -6.58
N ILE A 127 -6.47 -13.02 -6.58
CA ILE A 127 -6.92 -13.79 -5.43
C ILE A 127 -7.08 -15.27 -5.79
N THR A 128 -6.99 -16.14 -4.78
CA THR A 128 -7.26 -17.58 -4.94
C THR A 128 -8.76 -17.92 -4.97
N GLY A 129 -9.62 -16.97 -4.58
CA GLY A 129 -11.07 -17.12 -4.63
C GLY A 129 -11.66 -16.74 -5.98
N THR A 130 -12.99 -16.62 -6.03
CA THR A 130 -13.69 -16.62 -7.32
C THR A 130 -14.19 -15.26 -7.81
N ASP A 131 -14.48 -14.29 -6.93
CA ASP A 131 -15.03 -12.98 -7.31
C ASP A 131 -14.95 -11.93 -6.18
N GLY A 132 -15.27 -10.68 -6.49
CA GLY A 132 -15.59 -9.61 -5.54
C GLY A 132 -14.77 -8.33 -5.73
N THR A 133 -14.73 -7.52 -4.67
CA THR A 133 -13.85 -6.35 -4.55
C THR A 133 -13.04 -6.46 -3.26
N PHE A 134 -11.97 -5.70 -3.16
CA PHE A 134 -11.22 -5.51 -1.92
C PHE A 134 -11.25 -4.05 -1.50
N ASN A 135 -10.97 -3.78 -0.23
CA ASN A 135 -11.07 -2.43 0.33
C ASN A 135 -9.70 -1.92 0.77
N LEU A 136 -9.53 -0.60 0.78
CA LEU A 136 -8.57 0.03 1.69
C LEU A 136 -9.16 -0.08 3.10
N ALA A 137 -8.51 -0.86 3.95
CA ALA A 137 -9.04 -1.18 5.28
C ALA A 137 -8.62 -0.15 6.33
N GLN A 138 -7.36 0.26 6.29
CA GLN A 138 -6.78 1.25 7.19
C GLN A 138 -5.52 1.86 6.56
N THR A 139 -5.16 3.04 7.05
CA THR A 139 -3.88 3.67 6.76
C THR A 139 -3.18 4.02 8.07
N CYS A 140 -1.86 4.12 8.05
CA CYS A 140 -1.08 4.74 9.13
C CYS A 140 -0.31 5.90 8.53
N PRO A 141 -0.84 7.13 8.60
CA PRO A 141 -0.21 8.30 8.01
C PRO A 141 1.13 8.62 8.68
N ALA A 142 2.06 9.16 7.91
CA ALA A 142 3.30 9.67 8.43
C ALA A 142 3.07 10.85 9.39
N THR A 143 3.92 10.99 10.42
CA THR A 143 3.86 12.13 11.33
C THR A 143 4.47 13.41 10.74
N GLY A 144 5.21 13.29 9.64
CA GLY A 144 6.10 14.33 9.14
C GLY A 144 7.38 14.45 9.98
N GLY A 145 8.30 15.30 9.50
CA GLY A 145 9.45 15.75 10.27
C GLY A 145 9.04 16.88 11.21
N THR A 146 9.49 16.85 12.45
CA THR A 146 9.46 18.06 13.28
C THR A 146 10.44 19.06 12.69
N PRO A 147 10.05 20.32 12.37
CA PRO A 147 11.03 21.34 12.08
C PRO A 147 11.89 21.49 13.34
N SER A 148 13.17 21.15 13.24
CA SER A 148 14.12 21.47 14.32
C SER A 148 14.02 22.98 14.57
N PRO A 149 13.78 23.46 15.80
CA PRO A 149 13.88 24.88 16.08
C PRO A 149 15.35 25.25 15.88
N SER A 150 15.68 25.87 14.74
CA SER A 150 16.98 26.50 14.54
C SER A 150 17.18 27.52 15.65
N ALA A 151 18.33 27.41 16.32
CA ALA A 151 18.74 28.22 17.45
C ALA A 151 18.42 29.70 17.25
N SER A 152 17.70 30.29 18.20
CA SER A 152 17.59 31.73 18.37
C SER A 152 19.00 32.31 18.37
N ALA A 153 19.36 33.04 17.31
CA ALA A 153 20.50 33.94 17.34
C ALA A 153 20.22 34.96 18.44
N GLN A 154 20.83 34.77 19.62
CA GLN A 154 20.86 35.78 20.67
C GLN A 154 21.66 36.97 20.13
N PRO A 155 21.06 38.17 19.97
CA PRO A 155 21.84 39.36 19.68
C PRO A 155 22.78 39.58 20.85
N SER A 156 24.10 39.60 20.60
CA SER A 156 25.06 40.08 21.58
C SER A 156 24.96 41.61 21.58
N ASP A 157 24.31 42.17 22.59
CA ASP A 157 24.34 43.61 22.85
C ASP A 157 25.81 44.06 23.03
N PRO A 158 26.30 45.06 22.27
CA PRO A 158 27.53 45.73 22.64
C PRO A 158 27.22 46.68 23.81
N ALA A 159 27.84 46.41 24.96
CA ALA A 159 27.85 47.35 26.08
C ALA A 159 28.43 48.70 25.63
N SER A 160 27.67 49.76 25.84
CA SER A 160 28.09 51.15 25.66
C SER A 160 29.12 51.55 26.73
N ASP A 161 30.15 52.26 26.29
CA ASP A 161 31.05 53.10 27.10
C ASP A 161 30.35 54.43 27.44
#